data_AF-C0CJX5-F1
#
_entry.id   AF-C0CJX5-F1
#
_cell.length_a   1.000
_cell.length_b   1.000
_cell.length_c   1.000
_cell.angle_alpha   90.00
_cell.angle_beta   90.00
_cell.angle_gamma   90.00
#
_symmetry.space_group_name_H-M   'P 1'
#
loop_
_entity.id
_entity.type
_entity.pdbx_description
1 polymer ?
#
loop_
_entity_poly.entity_id
_entity_poly.type
_entity_poly.pdbx_seq_one_letter_code
_entity_poly.pdbx_strand_id
1 'polypeptide(L)'
;DSTLTTVNTEFKGYFNDPALVVEGFNTYGIVHETYALTRVIYFVMTGKTNTEKITNQNLRSFVEKGLNPDKAKRFQNIRDMISAFKTI
;
A
#
# COMPACT_ATOMS: atom_id res chain seq x y z
N ASP A 1 3.49 -36.43 3.08
CA ASP A 1 3.64 -35.54 4.24
C ASP A 1 4.31 -34.25 3.78
N SER A 2 3.55 -33.17 3.65
CA SER A 2 4.07 -31.89 3.13
C SER A 2 4.72 -31.11 4.26
N THR A 3 5.97 -31.42 4.57
CA THR A 3 6.80 -30.71 5.55
C THR A 3 7.43 -29.45 4.95
N LEU A 4 6.62 -28.51 4.48
CA LEU A 4 7.14 -27.22 3.98
C LEU A 4 6.31 -26.03 4.44
N THR A 5 6.22 -25.87 5.76
CA THR A 5 6.04 -24.55 6.38
C THR A 5 6.93 -24.49 7.61
N THR A 6 8.20 -24.14 7.40
CA THR A 6 9.08 -23.72 8.49
C THR A 6 8.42 -22.58 9.25
N VAL A 7 8.31 -22.74 10.57
CA VAL A 7 7.69 -21.85 11.56
C VAL A 7 8.32 -20.43 11.61
N ASN A 8 9.32 -20.17 10.76
CA ASN A 8 10.13 -18.95 10.68
C ASN A 8 10.11 -18.27 9.31
N THR A 9 9.12 -18.52 8.44
CA THR A 9 8.86 -17.54 7.38
C THR A 9 8.19 -16.35 8.01
N GLU A 10 8.98 -15.31 8.31
CA GLU A 10 8.50 -13.93 8.45
C GLU A 10 7.36 -13.72 7.45
N PHE A 11 6.25 -13.12 7.90
CA PHE A 11 5.17 -12.73 7.00
C PHE A 11 5.79 -12.12 5.73
N LYS A 12 5.78 -12.86 4.62
CA LYS A 12 6.25 -12.33 3.33
C LYS A 12 5.44 -11.06 3.13
N GLY A 13 6.13 -9.92 3.18
CA GLY A 13 5.51 -8.62 3.38
C GLY A 13 4.23 -8.48 2.57
N TYR A 14 3.11 -8.36 3.27
CA TYR A 14 1.82 -8.21 2.62
C TYR A 14 1.60 -6.73 2.34
N PHE A 15 1.18 -6.39 1.11
CA PHE A 15 0.93 -5.00 0.71
C PHE A 15 -0.54 -4.59 0.89
N ASN A 16 -1.43 -5.51 1.25
CA ASN A 16 -2.84 -5.22 1.51
C ASN A 16 -3.00 -4.25 2.70
N ASP A 17 -4.15 -3.59 2.71
CA ASP A 17 -4.52 -2.66 3.76
C ASP A 17 -4.68 -3.40 5.11
N PRO A 18 -3.91 -3.03 6.14
CA PRO A 18 -4.03 -3.64 7.47
C PRO A 18 -5.43 -3.45 8.08
N ALA A 19 -6.21 -2.45 7.66
CA ALA A 19 -7.58 -2.25 8.16
C ALA A 19 -8.49 -3.46 7.90
N LEU A 20 -8.26 -4.23 6.84
CA LEU A 20 -9.04 -5.44 6.51
C LEU A 20 -8.87 -6.56 7.53
N VAL A 21 -7.79 -6.56 8.30
CA VAL A 21 -7.60 -7.52 9.40
C VAL A 21 -8.64 -7.31 10.49
N VAL A 22 -9.04 -6.05 10.72
CA VAL A 22 -10.00 -5.66 11.76
C VAL A 22 -11.43 -5.65 11.21
N GLU A 23 -11.62 -5.11 10.01
CA GLU A 23 -12.96 -4.92 9.44
C GLU A 23 -13.49 -6.14 8.69
N GLY A 24 -12.59 -7.02 8.24
CA GLY A 24 -12.91 -8.19 7.44
C GLY A 24 -12.85 -7.93 5.92
N PHE A 25 -12.62 -8.99 5.16
CA PHE A 25 -12.54 -8.93 3.69
C PHE A 25 -13.87 -8.62 3.00
N ASN A 26 -15.00 -8.70 3.71
CA ASN A 26 -16.31 -8.31 3.20
C ASN A 26 -16.42 -6.78 2.97
N THR A 27 -15.57 -5.96 3.61
CA THR A 27 -15.51 -4.51 3.38
C THR A 27 -14.49 -4.12 2.29
N TYR A 28 -13.88 -5.11 1.63
CA TYR A 28 -12.92 -4.88 0.57
C TYR A 28 -13.51 -4.05 -0.57
N GLY A 29 -12.73 -3.12 -1.07
CA GLY A 29 -13.15 -2.18 -2.11
C GLY A 29 -12.00 -1.32 -2.58
N ILE A 30 -12.32 -0.34 -3.41
CA ILE A 30 -11.33 0.44 -4.17
C ILE A 30 -10.31 1.17 -3.28
N VAL A 31 -10.70 1.62 -2.09
CA VAL A 31 -9.81 2.31 -1.13
C VAL A 31 -8.75 1.39 -0.53
N HIS A 32 -9.02 0.08 -0.51
CA HIS A 32 -8.08 -0.94 -0.07
C HIS A 32 -7.15 -1.36 -1.22
N GLU A 33 -7.68 -1.40 -2.45
CA GLU A 33 -6.87 -1.62 -3.66
C GLU A 33 -5.87 -0.49 -3.89
N THR A 34 -6.31 0.77 -3.81
CA THR A 34 -5.43 1.93 -4.02
C THR A 34 -4.33 2.00 -2.96
N TYR A 35 -4.63 1.64 -1.71
CA TYR A 35 -3.61 1.49 -0.66
C TYR A 35 -2.55 0.46 -1.05
N ALA A 36 -2.97 -0.73 -1.46
CA ALA A 36 -2.04 -1.81 -1.83
C ALA A 36 -1.20 -1.43 -3.05
N LEU A 37 -1.83 -0.84 -4.07
CA LEU A 37 -1.13 -0.35 -5.25
C LEU A 37 -0.13 0.76 -4.91
N THR A 38 -0.45 1.67 -3.98
CA THR A 38 0.50 2.71 -3.55
C THR A 38 1.75 2.08 -2.96
N ARG A 39 1.63 1.01 -2.16
CA ARG A 39 2.79 0.30 -1.62
C ARG A 39 3.59 -0.43 -2.69
N VAL A 40 2.92 -1.05 -3.67
CA VAL A 40 3.58 -1.70 -4.80
C VAL A 40 4.37 -0.69 -5.63
N ILE A 41 3.77 0.44 -5.98
CA ILE A 41 4.45 1.51 -6.73
C ILE A 41 5.66 2.02 -5.95
N TYR A 42 5.48 2.33 -4.66
CA TYR A 42 6.59 2.76 -3.81
C TYR A 42 7.74 1.75 -3.80
N PHE A 43 7.42 0.46 -3.65
CA PHE A 43 8.42 -0.62 -3.65
C PHE A 43 9.12 -0.74 -5.00
N VAL A 44 8.39 -0.68 -6.12
CA VAL A 44 8.97 -0.74 -7.47
C VAL A 44 9.89 0.45 -7.75
N MET A 45 9.51 1.66 -7.30
CA MET A 45 10.29 2.87 -7.52
C MET A 45 11.55 2.95 -6.64
N THR A 46 11.49 2.45 -5.41
CA THR A 46 12.56 2.68 -4.41
C THR A 46 13.34 1.44 -4.02
N GLY A 47 12.83 0.25 -4.36
CA GLY A 47 13.32 -1.04 -3.87
C GLY A 47 13.12 -1.25 -2.36
N LYS A 48 12.39 -0.37 -1.68
CA LYS A 48 12.23 -0.35 -0.22
C LYS A 48 10.79 -0.56 0.18
N THR A 49 10.58 -1.15 1.35
CA THR A 49 9.25 -1.36 1.94
C THR A 49 8.91 -0.35 3.04
N ASN A 50 9.93 0.30 3.62
CA ASN A 50 9.77 1.31 4.67
C ASN A 50 9.60 2.71 4.07
N THR A 51 8.48 3.37 4.38
CA THR A 51 8.10 4.71 3.89
C THR A 51 8.55 5.87 4.79
N GLU A 52 9.32 5.64 5.84
CA GLU A 52 9.72 6.68 6.81
C GLU A 52 10.69 7.73 6.24
N LYS A 53 11.50 7.38 5.23
CA LYS A 53 12.54 8.26 4.68
C LYS A 53 12.38 8.42 3.17
N ILE A 54 11.37 9.20 2.77
CA ILE A 54 11.16 9.58 1.38
C ILE A 54 11.76 10.97 1.13
N THR A 55 12.84 11.03 0.34
CA THR A 55 13.54 12.28 0.02
C THR A 55 12.82 13.09 -1.06
N ASN A 56 12.21 12.42 -2.06
CA ASN A 56 11.46 13.09 -3.11
C ASN A 56 10.09 13.54 -2.55
N GLN A 57 9.84 14.86 -2.56
CA GLN A 57 8.63 15.45 -2.01
C GLN A 57 7.35 15.00 -2.73
N ASN A 58 7.38 14.88 -4.06
CA ASN A 58 6.22 14.43 -4.84
C ASN A 58 5.87 12.97 -4.54
N LEU A 59 6.88 12.10 -4.49
CA LEU A 59 6.71 10.70 -4.09
C LEU A 59 6.20 10.59 -2.66
N ARG A 60 6.70 11.44 -1.75
CA ARG A 60 6.25 11.48 -0.37
C ARG A 60 4.77 11.84 -0.28
N SER A 61 4.34 12.90 -0.96
CA SER A 61 2.93 13.31 -0.98
C SER A 61 2.02 12.23 -1.59
N PHE A 62 2.50 11.55 -2.64
CA PHE A 62 1.78 10.42 -3.22
C PHE A 62 1.57 9.28 -2.21
N VAL A 63 2.63 8.89 -1.50
CA VAL A 63 2.59 7.80 -0.52
C VAL A 63 1.76 8.20 0.71
N GLU A 64 1.91 9.41 1.25
CA GLU A 64 1.15 9.90 2.39
C GLU A 64 -0.36 9.96 2.10
N LYS A 65 -0.73 10.27 0.85
CA LYS A 65 -2.13 10.24 0.41
C LYS A 65 -2.65 8.80 0.30
N GLY A 66 -1.93 7.91 -0.39
CA GLY A 66 -2.38 6.54 -0.60
C GLY A 66 -2.39 5.68 0.68
N LEU A 67 -1.47 5.94 1.61
CA LEU A 67 -1.35 5.20 2.87
C LEU A 67 -1.97 5.90 4.08
N ASN A 68 -2.80 6.92 3.84
CA ASN A 68 -3.42 7.69 4.92
C ASN A 68 -4.25 6.76 5.84
N PRO A 69 -4.19 6.88 7.17
CA PRO A 69 -5.05 6.08 8.06
C PRO A 69 -6.54 6.38 7.84
N ASP A 70 -6.88 7.61 7.47
CA ASP A 70 -8.24 8.03 7.13
C ASP A 70 -8.54 7.67 5.67
N LYS A 71 -9.45 6.71 5.46
CA LYS A 71 -9.85 6.21 4.15
C LYS A 71 -10.46 7.28 3.26
N ALA A 72 -11.12 8.30 3.82
CA ALA A 72 -11.71 9.39 3.02
C ALA A 72 -10.63 10.27 2.39
N LYS A 73 -9.43 10.30 2.96
CA LYS A 73 -8.28 11.05 2.46
C LYS A 73 -7.43 10.28 1.45
N ARG A 74 -7.70 8.98 1.26
CA ARG A 74 -7.03 8.12 0.28
C ARG A 74 -7.52 8.38 -1.14
N PHE A 75 -6.83 7.80 -2.12
CA PHE A 75 -7.32 7.76 -3.50
C PHE A 75 -8.62 6.96 -3.57
N GLN A 76 -9.72 7.64 -3.90
CA GLN A 76 -11.05 7.03 -4.03
C GLN A 76 -11.22 6.30 -5.36
N ASN A 77 -10.33 6.53 -6.32
CA ASN A 77 -10.35 5.90 -7.62
C ASN A 77 -8.94 5.86 -8.23
N ILE A 78 -8.77 4.99 -9.23
CA ILE A 78 -7.49 4.80 -9.91
C ILE A 78 -7.10 6.01 -10.76
N ARG A 79 -8.06 6.79 -11.29
CA ARG A 79 -7.75 7.95 -12.14
C ARG A 79 -7.00 9.03 -11.36
N ASP A 80 -7.45 9.33 -10.13
CA ASP A 80 -6.77 10.28 -9.25
C ASP A 80 -5.37 9.82 -8.89
N MET A 81 -5.20 8.51 -8.69
CA MET A 81 -3.91 7.89 -8.40
C MET A 81 -2.96 8.00 -9.60
N ILE A 82 -3.43 7.72 -10.82
CA ILE A 82 -2.64 7.88 -12.05
C ILE A 82 -2.24 9.35 -12.24
N SER A 83 -3.16 10.28 -12.03
CA SER A 83 -2.88 11.72 -12.14
C SER A 83 -1.81 12.15 -11.15
N ALA A 84 -1.89 11.70 -9.90
CA ALA A 84 -0.86 11.98 -8.90
C ALA A 84 0.49 11.31 -9.26
N PHE A 85 0.48 10.07 -9.75
CA PHE A 85 1.68 9.37 -10.16
C PHE A 85 2.44 10.08 -11.29
N LYS A 86 1.71 10.66 -12.27
CA LYS A 86 2.32 11.43 -13.38
C LYS A 86 3.02 12.72 -12.94
N THR A 87 2.79 13.18 -11.71
CA THR A 87 3.41 14.38 -11.14
C THR A 87 4.64 14.07 -10.26
N ILE A 88 4.95 12.79 -10.07
CA ILE A 88 6.13 12.32 -9.32
C ILE A 88 7.39 12.45 -10.19
#